data_AF-K1SXJ8-F1
#
_entry.id   AF-K1SXJ8-F1
#
_cell.length_a   1.000
_cell.length_b   1.000
_cell.length_c   1.000
_cell.angle_alpha   90.00
_cell.angle_beta   90.00
_cell.angle_gamma   90.00
#
_symmetry.space_group_name_H-M   'P 1'
#
loop_
_entity.id
_entity.type
_entity.pdbx_description
1 polymer ?
#
loop_
_entity_poly.entity_id
_entity_poly.type
_entity_poly.pdbx_seq_one_letter_code
_entity_poly.pdbx_strand_id
1 'polypeptide(L)' 'MENIGYYNGKFDLIEKMTVPMNDRAMYFGDGVYDATYSVNRTIFALEDHLDR' A
#
# COMPACT_ATOMS: atom_id res chain seq x y z
N MET A 1 -16.03 -3.53 -1.69
CA MET A 1 -14.93 -4.10 -0.91
C MET A 1 -14.71 -3.13 0.24
N GLU A 2 -14.90 -3.58 1.48
CA GLU A 2 -14.45 -2.77 2.61
C GLU A 2 -12.91 -2.71 2.53
N ASN A 3 -12.40 -1.50 2.63
CA ASN A 3 -11.02 -1.08 2.48
C ASN A 3 -10.05 -1.84 3.40
N ILE A 4 -9.46 -2.91 2.86
CA ILE A 4 -8.42 -3.69 3.52
C ILE A 4 -7.05 -3.01 3.37
N GLY A 5 -6.27 -3.00 4.44
CA GLY A 5 -4.86 -2.64 4.44
C GLY A 5 -4.00 -3.87 4.71
N TYR A 6 -2.78 -3.87 4.17
CA TYR A 6 -1.71 -4.79 4.55
C TYR A 6 -0.49 -3.96 4.97
N TYR A 7 0.00 -4.20 6.19
CA TYR A 7 1.18 -3.51 6.72
C TYR A 7 2.03 -4.48 7.55
N ASN A 8 3.28 -4.70 7.13
CA ASN A 8 4.28 -5.53 7.83
C ASN A 8 3.76 -6.91 8.30
N GLY A 9 3.08 -7.64 7.42
CA GLY A 9 2.57 -8.99 7.70
C GLY A 9 1.18 -9.03 8.34
N LYS A 10 0.57 -7.88 8.64
CA LYS A 10 -0.77 -7.79 9.24
C LYS A 10 -1.81 -7.28 8.25
N PHE A 11 -2.96 -7.95 8.21
CA PHE A 11 -4.19 -7.46 7.57
C PHE A 11 -5.13 -6.86 8.62
N ASP A 12 -5.77 -5.74 8.28
CA ASP A 12 -6.82 -5.08 9.07
C ASP A 12 -7.56 -4.08 8.16
N LEU A 13 -8.53 -3.34 8.71
CA LEU A 13 -9.12 -2.19 8.02
C LEU A 13 -8.12 -1.03 7.92
N ILE A 14 -8.14 -0.28 6.81
CA ILE A 14 -7.22 0.85 6.57
C ILE A 14 -7.25 1.87 7.72
N GLU A 15 -8.42 2.16 8.29
CA GLU A 15 -8.59 3.12 9.39
C GLU A 15 -7.91 2.69 10.70
N LYS A 16 -7.62 1.39 10.83
CA LYS A 16 -6.89 0.83 11.99
C LYS A 16 -5.39 0.72 11.74
N MET A 17 -4.93 1.01 10.53
CA MET A 17 -3.51 1.02 10.23
C MET A 17 -2.84 2.25 10.83
N THR A 18 -1.68 2.04 11.43
CA THR A 18 -0.89 3.10 12.03
C THR A 18 0.56 2.98 11.58
N VAL A 19 1.20 4.13 11.43
CA VAL A 19 2.66 4.25 11.27
C VAL A 19 3.22 5.01 12.47
N PRO A 20 4.50 4.81 12.83
CA PRO A 20 5.12 5.61 13.88
C PRO A 20 5.04 7.11 13.54
N MET A 21 4.69 7.95 14.51
CA MET A 21 4.62 9.40 14.29
C MET A 21 5.98 9.99 13.86
N ASN A 22 7.08 9.36 14.30
CA ASN A 22 8.44 9.72 13.97
C ASN A 22 8.97 9.03 12.69
N ASP A 23 8.09 8.43 11.88
CA ASP A 23 8.50 7.83 10.60
C ASP A 23 9.12 8.90 9.68
N ARG A 24 10.29 8.58 9.15
CA ARG A 24 11.09 9.47 8.31
C ARG A 24 10.29 9.96 7.09
N ALA A 25 9.46 9.10 6.50
CA ALA A 25 8.67 9.46 5.32
C ALA A 25 7.72 10.62 5.58
N MET A 26 7.25 10.80 6.82
CA MET A 26 6.35 11.91 7.19
C MET A 26 7.06 13.27 7.28
N TYR A 27 8.38 13.27 7.54
CA TYR A 27 9.16 14.50 7.69
C TYR A 27 9.92 14.88 6.42
N PHE A 28 10.37 13.88 5.67
CA PHE A 28 11.26 14.10 4.51
C PHE A 28 10.58 13.80 3.17
N GLY A 29 9.37 13.24 3.18
CA GLY A 29 8.60 12.98 1.96
C GLY A 29 9.25 11.94 1.04
N ASP A 30 10.09 11.06 1.57
CA ASP A 30 10.84 10.05 0.83
C ASP A 30 10.16 8.67 0.79
N GLY A 31 8.86 8.63 1.11
CA GLY A 31 8.03 7.47 0.86
C GLY A 31 7.80 7.25 -0.64
N VAL A 32 7.74 5.98 -1.05
CA VAL A 32 7.44 5.59 -2.45
C VAL A 32 6.12 4.82 -2.47
N TYR A 33 5.34 4.99 -3.52
CA TYR A 33 4.12 4.24 -3.75
C TYR A 33 3.95 3.92 -5.24
N ASP A 34 3.20 2.85 -5.52
CA ASP A 34 2.67 2.56 -6.86
C ASP A 34 1.17 2.21 -6.75
N ALA A 35 0.46 2.22 -7.86
CA ALA A 35 -0.96 1.93 -7.93
C ALA A 35 -1.33 1.24 -9.24
N THR A 36 -2.15 0.18 -9.13
CA THR A 36 -2.75 -0.52 -10.27
C THR A 36 -4.20 -0.92 -9.96
N TYR A 37 -4.93 -1.32 -11.00
CA TYR A 37 -6.32 -1.76 -10.89
C TYR A 37 -6.43 -3.27 -11.02
N SER A 38 -7.45 -3.83 -10.35
CA SER A 38 -7.89 -5.20 -10.59
C SER A 38 -9.22 -5.21 -11.32
N VAL A 39 -9.29 -5.93 -12.43
CA VAL A 39 -10.52 -6.15 -13.21
C VAL A 39 -10.71 -7.64 -13.38
N ASN A 40 -11.92 -8.14 -13.11
CA ASN A 40 -12.24 -9.57 -13.22
C ASN A 40 -11.26 -10.49 -12.47
N ARG A 41 -10.84 -10.07 -11.26
CA ARG A 41 -9.86 -10.79 -10.42
C ARG A 41 -8.45 -10.91 -11.01
N THR A 42 -8.14 -10.10 -12.02
CA THR A 42 -6.81 -10.00 -12.64
C THR A 42 -6.23 -8.62 -12.35
N ILE A 43 -5.02 -8.57 -11.81
CA ILE A 43 -4.31 -7.31 -11.57
C ILE A 43 -3.65 -6.87 -12.88
N PHE A 44 -3.80 -5.60 -13.25
CA PHE A 44 -3.23 -5.07 -14.49
C PHE A 44 -1.71 -4.85 -14.34
N ALA A 45 -0.92 -5.42 -15.27
CA ALA A 45 0.53 -5.25 -15.35
C ALA A 45 1.27 -5.44 -14.01
N LEU A 46 0.93 -6.49 -13.25
CA LEU A 46 1.42 -6.71 -11.89
C LEU A 46 2.95 -6.69 -11.79
N GLU A 47 3.63 -7.39 -12.69
CA GLU A 47 5.08 -7.52 -12.70
C GLU A 47 5.76 -6.17 -12.96
N ASP A 48 5.25 -5.38 -13.91
CA ASP A 48 5.79 -4.06 -14.22
C ASP A 48 5.63 -3.09 -13.04
N HIS A 49 4.50 -3.16 -12.32
CA HIS A 49 4.28 -2.33 -11.12
C HIS A 49 5.13 -2.76 -9.92
N LEU A 50 5.58 -4.02 -9.86
CA LEU A 50 6.46 -4.50 -8.79
C LEU A 50 7.94 -4.19 -9.03
N ASP A 51 8.36 -4.01 -10.30
CA ASP A 51 9.75 -3.74 -10.69
C ASP A 51 10.15 -2.25 -10.65
N ARG A 52 9.17 -1.33 -10.59
CA ARG A 52 9.35 0.12 -10.71
C ARG A 52 10.05 0.82 -9.55
#